data_AF-A0A945V956-F1
#
_entry.id   AF-A0A945V956-F1
#
_cell.length_a   1.000
_cell.length_b   1.000
_cell.length_c   1.000
_cell.angle_alpha   90.00
_cell.angle_beta   90.00
_cell.angle_gamma   90.00
#
_symmetry.space_group_name_H-M   'P 1'
#
loop_
_entity.id
_entity.type
_entity.pdbx_description
1 polymer ?
#
loop_
_entity_poly.entity_id
_entity_poly.type
_entity_poly.pdbx_seq_one_letter_code
_entity_poly.pdbx_strand_id
1 'polypeptide(L)'
;MDYILLEDGPDGEVNVFANPERLICAWSIDDVPKALQDMEDERSAGKWLAGFASYELGYALETKLEGLMPSKRLSPLLCFGVFSGPDNNTKQKLESQAIKEKEYAELDHPVALWSENDYEAPFNIITNYILSGDFYQTNLTFPMASKFKGTVLGLYERLKTFQPVKYGGVVHFSEGPAIISRSPELFFKVDNDGNISTRPMKGTLPRGKNAQEDENLKKWLSNDPKNRAENLMIVDLLRNDISRISKVGSVHVPELFTVETYETVLQMVSEVRAKLLDQLSIKDLFTALFPCGSITGAPKIRAMEVIRDVEPEARDVYCGSMGWISPQGSMSFNVCIRTLSLFQDGNVRLNVGGGIVHDSTARTEYEEALWKARYAKLPQQI
;
A
#
# COMPACT_ATOMS: atom_id res chain seq x y z
N MET A 1 22.79 -8.56 -0.17
CA MET A 1 21.98 -9.80 -0.12
C MET A 1 20.56 -9.37 -0.37
N ASP A 2 19.91 -10.04 -1.32
CA ASP A 2 18.55 -9.72 -1.71
C ASP A 2 17.57 -10.50 -0.83
N TYR A 3 16.62 -9.79 -0.23
CA TYR A 3 15.59 -10.38 0.61
C TYR A 3 14.35 -9.49 0.67
N ILE A 4 13.25 -10.12 1.08
CA ILE A 4 12.01 -9.45 1.46
C ILE A 4 11.51 -10.03 2.78
N LEU A 5 11.16 -9.16 3.71
CA LEU A 5 10.54 -9.46 4.99
C LEU A 5 9.10 -8.95 4.96
N LEU A 6 8.13 -9.79 5.30
CA LEU A 6 6.70 -9.43 5.30
C LEU A 6 6.10 -9.78 6.67
N GLU A 7 5.33 -8.86 7.25
CA GLU A 7 4.66 -9.08 8.55
C GLU A 7 3.41 -9.98 8.42
N ASP A 8 2.78 -10.03 7.23
CA ASP A 8 1.71 -10.99 6.87
C ASP A 8 2.23 -11.98 5.82
N GLY A 9 3.01 -12.96 6.27
CA GLY A 9 3.51 -14.05 5.44
C GLY A 9 2.50 -15.20 5.24
N PRO A 10 2.91 -16.32 4.63
CA PRO A 10 2.01 -17.42 4.25
C PRO A 10 1.24 -18.07 5.38
N ASP A 11 1.78 -18.07 6.60
CA ASP A 11 1.15 -18.60 7.81
C ASP A 11 0.45 -17.50 8.64
N GLY A 12 0.44 -16.25 8.16
CA GLY A 12 -0.07 -15.08 8.89
C GLY A 12 0.91 -14.50 9.90
N GLU A 13 2.15 -15.01 9.95
CA GLU A 13 3.24 -14.52 10.78
C GLU A 13 4.29 -13.80 9.94
N VAL A 14 5.32 -13.27 10.62
CA VAL A 14 6.46 -12.66 9.94
C VAL A 14 7.24 -13.73 9.17
N ASN A 15 7.42 -13.56 7.86
CA ASN A 15 8.29 -14.42 7.06
C ASN A 15 9.36 -13.61 6.31
N VAL A 16 10.48 -14.27 6.02
CA VAL A 16 11.54 -13.75 5.17
C VAL A 16 11.71 -14.68 3.97
N PHE A 17 11.80 -14.09 2.79
CA PHE A 17 12.28 -14.74 1.58
C PHE A 17 13.64 -14.14 1.25
N ALA A 18 14.67 -14.95 1.10
CA ALA A 18 16.04 -14.48 0.91
C ALA A 18 16.77 -15.25 -0.18
N ASN A 19 17.78 -14.61 -0.78
CA ASN A 19 18.60 -15.17 -1.84
C ASN A 19 17.75 -15.69 -3.01
N PRO A 20 17.01 -14.80 -3.70
CA PRO A 20 16.19 -15.22 -4.82
C PRO A 20 17.06 -15.87 -5.91
N GLU A 21 16.49 -16.86 -6.60
CA GLU A 21 17.12 -17.51 -7.76
C GLU A 21 17.32 -16.50 -8.89
N ARG A 22 16.36 -15.59 -9.05
CA ARG A 22 16.45 -14.39 -9.89
C ARG A 22 15.44 -13.32 -9.45
N LEU A 23 15.64 -12.10 -9.92
CA LEU A 23 14.66 -11.01 -9.84
C LEU A 23 13.96 -10.85 -11.20
N ILE A 24 12.64 -10.72 -11.19
CA ILE A 24 11.80 -10.38 -12.34
C ILE A 24 11.35 -8.94 -12.16
N CYS A 25 11.89 -8.00 -12.95
CA CYS A 25 11.61 -6.58 -12.79
C CYS A 25 11.28 -5.93 -14.14
N ALA A 26 10.33 -4.99 -14.14
CA ALA A 26 9.91 -4.23 -15.32
C ALA A 26 10.16 -2.74 -15.06
N TRP A 27 11.05 -2.13 -15.85
CA TRP A 27 11.35 -0.70 -15.74
C TRP A 27 10.56 0.16 -16.73
N SER A 28 10.09 -0.43 -17.82
CA SER A 28 9.26 0.20 -18.85
C SER A 28 7.91 -0.51 -19.00
N ILE A 29 6.95 0.14 -19.69
CA ILE A 29 5.65 -0.48 -20.01
C ILE A 29 5.84 -1.76 -20.83
N ASP A 30 6.77 -1.72 -21.80
CA ASP A 30 7.01 -2.83 -22.73
C ASP A 30 7.53 -4.09 -22.02
N ASP A 31 8.16 -3.94 -20.85
CA ASP A 31 8.66 -5.06 -20.05
C ASP A 31 7.54 -5.75 -19.25
N VAL A 32 6.43 -5.05 -18.96
CA VAL A 32 5.38 -5.52 -18.04
C VAL A 32 4.72 -6.82 -18.51
N PRO A 33 4.31 -6.99 -19.79
CA PRO A 33 3.72 -8.24 -20.25
C PRO A 33 4.65 -9.44 -20.05
N LYS A 34 5.95 -9.28 -20.35
CA LYS A 34 6.93 -10.36 -20.18
C LYS A 34 7.18 -10.65 -18.71
N ALA A 35 7.29 -9.63 -17.87
CA ALA A 35 7.51 -9.81 -16.44
C ALA A 35 6.35 -10.54 -15.75
N LEU A 36 5.10 -10.20 -16.07
CA LEU A 36 3.92 -10.90 -15.53
C LEU A 36 3.84 -12.35 -16.02
N GLN A 37 4.22 -12.61 -17.28
CA GLN A 37 4.30 -13.97 -17.80
C GLN A 37 5.39 -14.79 -17.09
N ASP A 38 6.57 -14.20 -16.90
CA ASP A 38 7.67 -14.85 -16.18
C ASP A 38 7.27 -15.19 -14.73
N MET A 39 6.54 -14.30 -14.05
CA MET A 39 5.99 -14.59 -12.73
C MET A 39 5.05 -15.80 -12.77
N GLU A 40 4.14 -15.85 -13.75
CA GLU A 40 3.20 -16.97 -13.89
C GLU A 40 3.93 -18.30 -14.16
N ASP A 41 4.96 -18.27 -15.02
CA ASP A 41 5.78 -19.43 -15.37
C ASP A 41 6.53 -19.98 -14.15
N GLU A 42 7.16 -19.11 -13.35
CA GLU A 42 7.88 -19.50 -12.13
C GLU A 42 6.94 -20.06 -11.05
N ARG A 43 5.78 -19.41 -10.85
CA ARG A 43 4.75 -19.90 -9.93
C ARG A 43 4.30 -21.30 -10.34
N SER A 44 4.03 -21.50 -11.63
CA SER A 44 3.63 -22.79 -12.21
C SER A 44 4.74 -23.85 -12.12
N ALA A 45 6.01 -23.42 -12.10
CA ALA A 45 7.17 -24.27 -11.87
C ALA A 45 7.39 -24.62 -10.38
N GLY A 46 6.48 -24.25 -9.49
CA GLY A 46 6.56 -24.60 -8.07
C GLY A 46 7.29 -23.57 -7.20
N LYS A 47 7.55 -22.36 -7.72
CA LYS A 47 8.30 -21.32 -7.00
C LYS A 47 7.38 -20.35 -6.26
N TRP A 48 7.93 -19.77 -5.21
CA TRP A 48 7.34 -18.64 -4.50
C TRP A 48 7.79 -17.34 -5.15
N LEU A 49 6.90 -16.36 -5.18
CA LEU A 49 7.24 -14.99 -5.59
C LEU A 49 7.02 -14.06 -4.42
N ALA A 50 7.92 -13.11 -4.21
CA ALA A 50 7.72 -12.05 -3.24
C ALA A 50 8.41 -10.78 -3.71
N GLY A 51 7.76 -9.64 -3.55
CA GLY A 51 8.22 -8.39 -4.15
C GLY A 51 7.24 -7.24 -4.02
N PHE A 52 7.35 -6.28 -4.94
CA PHE A 52 6.52 -5.09 -4.96
C PHE A 52 6.15 -4.66 -6.37
N ALA A 53 5.08 -3.86 -6.45
CA ALA A 53 4.62 -3.13 -7.61
C ALA A 53 4.46 -1.65 -7.24
N SER A 54 4.99 -0.77 -8.08
CA SER A 54 4.84 0.70 -7.94
C SER A 54 3.46 1.13 -8.43
N TYR A 55 2.93 2.24 -7.91
CA TYR A 55 1.63 2.80 -8.30
C TYR A 55 1.51 2.95 -9.83
N GLU A 56 2.59 3.37 -10.48
CA GLU A 56 2.62 3.57 -11.92
C GLU A 56 2.38 2.30 -12.74
N LEU A 57 2.46 1.09 -12.15
CA LEU A 57 2.08 -0.15 -12.84
C LEU A 57 0.64 -0.06 -13.35
N GLY A 58 -0.23 0.68 -12.67
CA GLY A 58 -1.60 0.93 -13.10
C GLY A 58 -1.72 1.51 -14.52
N TYR A 59 -0.82 2.41 -14.90
CA TYR A 59 -0.82 3.01 -16.24
C TYR A 59 -0.41 2.00 -17.32
N ALA A 60 0.37 0.95 -16.96
CA ALA A 60 0.77 -0.11 -17.88
C ALA A 60 -0.27 -1.23 -18.01
N LEU A 61 -1.22 -1.31 -17.06
CA LEU A 61 -2.27 -2.34 -17.05
C LEU A 61 -3.58 -1.86 -17.70
N GLU A 62 -3.72 -0.56 -17.94
CA GLU A 62 -4.89 0.04 -18.58
C GLU A 62 -4.47 0.81 -19.82
N THR A 63 -4.89 0.34 -21.00
CA THR A 63 -4.50 0.91 -22.29
C THR A 63 -4.87 2.38 -22.45
N LYS A 64 -5.95 2.85 -21.81
CA LYS A 64 -6.32 4.27 -21.84
C LYS A 64 -5.33 5.18 -21.10
N LEU A 65 -4.54 4.61 -20.18
CA LEU A 65 -3.60 5.34 -19.33
C LEU A 65 -2.14 5.21 -19.79
N GLU A 66 -1.82 4.33 -20.73
CA GLU A 66 -0.42 4.08 -21.16
C GLU A 66 0.31 5.36 -21.58
N GLY A 67 -0.36 6.26 -22.32
CA GLY A 67 0.21 7.53 -22.78
C GLY A 67 0.47 8.57 -21.68
N LEU A 68 -0.01 8.31 -20.46
CA LEU A 68 0.10 9.20 -19.30
C LEU A 68 1.26 8.80 -18.37
N MET A 69 2.08 7.83 -18.76
CA MET A 69 3.13 7.32 -17.90
C MET A 69 4.19 8.37 -17.53
N PRO A 70 4.49 8.59 -16.23
CA PRO A 70 5.54 9.52 -15.82
C PRO A 70 6.92 9.07 -16.31
N SER A 71 7.69 10.01 -16.87
CA SER A 71 9.01 9.71 -17.46
C SER A 71 10.15 9.65 -16.44
N LYS A 72 9.98 10.23 -15.25
CA LYS A 72 11.00 10.31 -14.19
C LYS A 72 10.58 9.50 -12.97
N ARG A 73 10.65 8.18 -13.09
CA ARG A 73 10.43 7.25 -11.97
C ARG A 73 11.75 6.89 -11.29
N LEU A 74 11.66 6.57 -10.01
CA LEU A 74 12.80 6.14 -9.19
C LEU A 74 12.74 4.66 -8.82
N SER A 75 11.63 3.98 -9.13
CA SER A 75 11.46 2.54 -8.93
C SER A 75 10.99 1.83 -10.21
N PRO A 76 11.23 0.51 -10.33
CA PRO A 76 10.61 -0.29 -11.37
C PRO A 76 9.09 -0.34 -11.18
N LEU A 77 8.35 -0.57 -12.26
CA LEU A 77 6.90 -0.78 -12.22
C LEU A 77 6.52 -1.98 -11.37
N LEU A 78 7.31 -3.05 -11.45
CA LEU A 78 7.25 -4.19 -10.54
C LEU A 78 8.65 -4.80 -10.40
N CYS A 79 8.89 -5.47 -9.28
CA CYS A 79 10.09 -6.26 -9.07
C CYS A 79 9.81 -7.37 -8.04
N PHE A 80 9.87 -8.63 -8.48
CA PHE A 80 9.59 -9.81 -7.67
C PHE A 80 10.77 -10.79 -7.71
N GLY A 81 11.20 -11.23 -6.53
CA GLY A 81 12.16 -12.31 -6.41
C GLY A 81 11.47 -13.68 -6.56
N VAL A 82 12.19 -14.62 -7.18
CA VAL A 82 11.80 -16.02 -7.32
C VAL A 82 12.50 -16.82 -6.23
N PHE A 83 11.75 -17.51 -5.39
CA PHE A 83 12.25 -18.20 -4.20
C PHE A 83 11.80 -19.66 -4.14
N SER A 84 12.59 -20.49 -3.45
CA SER A 84 12.17 -21.85 -3.10
C SER A 84 11.12 -21.88 -1.96
N GLY A 85 11.02 -20.82 -1.16
CA GLY A 85 10.06 -20.68 -0.06
C GLY A 85 10.54 -19.73 1.05
N PRO A 86 9.77 -19.59 2.14
CA PRO A 86 10.21 -18.87 3.34
C PRO A 86 11.48 -19.45 3.95
N ASP A 87 12.41 -18.59 4.34
CA ASP A 87 13.71 -18.95 4.93
C ASP A 87 13.77 -18.56 6.42
N ASN A 88 13.50 -19.54 7.28
CA ASN A 88 13.51 -19.37 8.74
C ASN A 88 14.92 -19.12 9.31
N ASN A 89 15.97 -19.66 8.69
CA ASN A 89 17.34 -19.47 9.17
C ASN A 89 17.78 -18.02 8.90
N THR A 90 17.52 -17.53 7.70
CA THR A 90 17.80 -16.13 7.37
C THR A 90 16.90 -15.20 8.17
N LYS A 91 15.63 -15.53 8.39
CA LYS A 91 14.74 -14.76 9.29
C LYS A 91 15.38 -14.52 10.66
N GLN A 92 15.78 -15.58 11.36
CA GLN A 92 16.38 -15.47 12.70
C GLN A 92 17.65 -14.60 12.70
N LYS A 93 18.48 -14.74 11.65
CA LYS A 93 19.69 -13.93 11.47
C LYS A 93 19.35 -12.45 11.26
N LEU A 94 18.41 -12.13 10.37
CA LEU A 94 18.02 -10.76 10.07
C LEU A 94 17.34 -10.08 11.26
N GLU A 95 16.48 -10.78 12.01
CA GLU A 95 15.87 -10.26 13.24
C GLU A 95 16.94 -9.94 14.29
N SER A 96 17.87 -10.87 14.51
CA SER A 96 18.99 -10.66 15.43
C SER A 96 19.90 -9.49 15.03
N GLN A 97 20.08 -9.29 13.71
CA GLN A 97 20.84 -8.18 13.16
C GLN A 97 20.09 -6.86 13.36
N ALA A 98 18.81 -6.81 13.01
CA ALA A 98 17.96 -5.63 13.11
C ALA A 98 17.93 -5.09 14.55
N ILE A 99 17.80 -5.96 15.55
CA ILE A 99 17.81 -5.60 16.98
C ILE A 99 19.13 -4.95 17.40
N LYS A 100 20.27 -5.43 16.88
CA LYS A 100 21.60 -4.86 17.19
C LYS A 100 21.82 -3.52 16.50
N GLU A 101 21.27 -3.35 15.32
CA GLU A 101 21.51 -2.19 14.47
C GLU A 101 20.53 -1.04 14.69
N LYS A 102 19.37 -1.29 15.34
CA LYS A 102 18.31 -0.29 15.53
C LYS A 102 18.77 0.99 16.22
N GLU A 103 19.70 0.88 17.18
CA GLU A 103 20.20 2.03 17.95
C GLU A 103 21.11 2.95 17.11
N TYR A 104 21.61 2.48 15.96
CA TYR A 104 22.47 3.28 15.07
C TYR A 104 21.73 3.82 13.85
N ALA A 105 20.45 3.44 13.67
CA ALA A 105 19.64 3.86 12.55
C ALA A 105 18.99 5.22 12.82
N GLU A 106 19.37 6.24 12.07
CA GLU A 106 18.84 7.60 12.17
C GLU A 106 18.04 7.96 10.92
N LEU A 107 16.93 8.67 11.12
CA LEU A 107 16.13 9.23 10.05
C LEU A 107 15.86 10.69 10.37
N ASP A 108 16.31 11.58 9.48
CA ASP A 108 16.02 13.00 9.60
C ASP A 108 14.52 13.24 9.49
N HIS A 109 14.06 14.33 10.10
CA HIS A 109 12.65 14.69 10.01
C HIS A 109 12.21 14.84 8.54
N PRO A 110 11.19 14.11 8.08
CA PRO A 110 10.66 14.30 6.75
C PRO A 110 10.20 15.74 6.51
N VAL A 111 10.68 16.36 5.43
CA VAL A 111 10.29 17.70 5.01
C VAL A 111 9.38 17.58 3.80
N ALA A 112 8.20 18.19 3.86
CA ALA A 112 7.28 18.27 2.73
C ALA A 112 7.91 19.08 1.59
N LEU A 113 7.79 18.59 0.36
CA LEU A 113 8.27 19.31 -0.82
C LEU A 113 7.22 20.28 -1.38
N TRP A 114 5.98 20.17 -0.91
CA TRP A 114 4.91 21.12 -1.19
C TRP A 114 4.61 21.91 0.07
N SER A 115 4.45 23.22 -0.08
CA SER A 115 3.81 24.04 0.94
C SER A 115 2.28 23.89 0.88
N GLU A 116 1.58 24.44 1.88
CA GLU A 116 0.11 24.49 1.87
C GLU A 116 -0.42 25.22 0.62
N ASN A 117 0.28 26.28 0.18
CA ASN A 117 -0.07 27.01 -1.04
C ASN A 117 0.14 26.18 -2.31
N ASP A 118 1.21 25.38 -2.37
CA ASP A 118 1.46 24.49 -3.52
C ASP A 118 0.40 23.39 -3.60
N TYR A 119 -0.15 22.96 -2.46
CA TYR A 119 -1.21 21.97 -2.36
C TYR A 119 -2.59 22.51 -2.78
N GLU A 120 -2.88 23.77 -2.48
CA GLU A 120 -4.20 24.39 -2.72
C GLU A 120 -4.60 24.39 -4.21
N ALA A 121 -3.66 24.64 -5.13
CA ALA A 121 -3.96 24.69 -6.56
C ALA A 121 -4.39 23.31 -7.13
N PRO A 122 -3.61 22.22 -6.98
CA PRO A 122 -4.04 20.85 -7.26
C PRO A 122 -5.36 20.46 -6.60
N PHE A 123 -5.54 20.82 -5.33
CA PHE A 123 -6.76 20.55 -4.58
C PHE A 123 -7.98 21.18 -5.28
N ASN A 124 -7.90 22.46 -5.63
CA ASN A 124 -9.00 23.17 -6.29
C ASN A 124 -9.35 22.56 -7.66
N ILE A 125 -8.35 22.09 -8.43
CA ILE A 125 -8.58 21.38 -9.69
C ILE A 125 -9.39 20.10 -9.44
N ILE A 126 -8.96 19.29 -8.46
CA ILE A 126 -9.66 18.06 -8.08
C ILE A 126 -11.09 18.37 -7.61
N THR A 127 -11.29 19.37 -6.77
CA THR A 127 -12.61 19.76 -6.28
C THR A 127 -13.54 20.16 -7.42
N ASN A 128 -13.03 20.88 -8.44
CA ASN A 128 -13.83 21.23 -9.62
C ASN A 128 -14.29 19.99 -10.40
N TYR A 129 -13.45 18.96 -10.52
CA TYR A 129 -13.84 17.69 -11.14
C TYR A 129 -14.89 16.94 -10.31
N ILE A 130 -14.76 16.93 -8.98
CA ILE A 130 -15.77 16.34 -8.08
C ILE A 130 -17.11 17.06 -8.22
N LEU A 131 -17.11 18.40 -8.20
CA LEU A 131 -18.31 19.22 -8.36
C LEU A 131 -18.97 19.08 -9.73
N SER A 132 -18.18 18.77 -10.76
CA SER A 132 -18.65 18.52 -12.12
C SER A 132 -19.16 17.08 -12.33
N GLY A 133 -18.95 16.20 -11.35
CA GLY A 133 -19.40 14.81 -11.39
C GLY A 133 -18.49 13.85 -12.16
N ASP A 134 -17.24 14.22 -12.44
CA ASP A 134 -16.27 13.35 -13.12
C ASP A 134 -15.87 12.13 -12.27
N PHE A 135 -15.78 12.32 -10.95
CA PHE A 135 -15.56 11.26 -9.95
C PHE A 135 -16.07 11.70 -8.58
N TYR A 136 -16.38 10.72 -7.73
CA TYR A 136 -16.89 10.95 -6.37
C TYR A 136 -15.77 11.31 -5.38
N GLN A 137 -14.60 10.73 -5.60
CA GLN A 137 -13.45 10.85 -4.72
C GLN A 137 -12.17 10.56 -5.51
N THR A 138 -11.09 11.26 -5.18
CA THR A 138 -9.73 10.94 -5.63
C THR A 138 -8.71 11.23 -4.54
N ASN A 139 -7.55 10.60 -4.57
CA ASN A 139 -6.48 10.88 -3.61
C ASN A 139 -5.53 11.92 -4.18
N LEU A 140 -5.31 13.02 -3.45
CA LEU A 140 -4.24 13.98 -3.73
C LEU A 140 -3.06 13.70 -2.80
N THR A 141 -1.89 13.50 -3.39
CA THR A 141 -0.66 13.15 -2.70
C THR A 141 0.48 14.10 -3.10
N PHE A 142 1.47 14.22 -2.23
CA PHE A 142 2.65 15.00 -2.50
C PHE A 142 3.89 14.38 -1.84
N PRO A 143 5.08 14.61 -2.40
CA PRO A 143 6.31 14.01 -1.91
C PRO A 143 6.86 14.74 -0.68
N MET A 144 7.57 13.98 0.14
CA MET A 144 8.44 14.45 1.21
C MET A 144 9.85 13.88 1.00
N ALA A 145 10.84 14.60 1.49
CA ALA A 145 12.24 14.18 1.48
C ALA A 145 12.78 14.02 2.90
N SER A 146 13.69 13.06 3.07
CA SER A 146 14.45 12.85 4.30
C SER A 146 15.84 12.29 3.96
N LYS A 147 16.69 12.14 4.96
CA LYS A 147 18.00 11.51 4.91
C LYS A 147 18.09 10.43 5.97
N PHE A 148 18.76 9.34 5.61
CA PHE A 148 18.91 8.16 6.45
C PHE A 148 20.39 7.83 6.67
N LYS A 149 20.71 7.38 7.88
CA LYS A 149 22.01 6.77 8.24
C LYS A 149 21.80 5.47 9.00
N GLY A 150 22.67 4.50 8.78
CA GLY A 150 22.62 3.17 9.41
C GLY A 150 22.24 2.08 8.41
N THR A 151 21.56 1.02 8.86
CA THR A 151 21.11 -0.09 8.00
C THR A 151 19.59 -0.11 7.82
N VAL A 152 19.12 -0.60 6.66
CA VAL A 152 17.68 -0.72 6.34
C VAL A 152 16.94 -1.51 7.42
N LEU A 153 17.51 -2.62 7.89
CA LEU A 153 16.93 -3.45 8.96
C LEU A 153 16.92 -2.75 10.31
N GLY A 154 17.99 -2.04 10.67
CA GLY A 154 18.02 -1.23 11.89
C GLY A 154 16.93 -0.16 11.88
N LEU A 155 16.73 0.53 10.75
CA LEU A 155 15.66 1.52 10.63
C LEU A 155 14.28 0.88 10.74
N TYR A 156 14.07 -0.24 10.04
CA TYR A 156 12.82 -0.98 10.09
C TYR A 156 12.46 -1.39 11.52
N GLU A 157 13.39 -1.97 12.26
CA GLU A 157 13.17 -2.42 13.64
C GLU A 157 12.91 -1.24 14.59
N ARG A 158 13.63 -0.14 14.40
CA ARG A 158 13.39 1.09 15.16
C ARG A 158 11.98 1.63 14.90
N LEU A 159 11.53 1.71 13.64
CA LEU A 159 10.17 2.12 13.28
C LEU A 159 9.11 1.14 13.79
N LYS A 160 9.37 -0.18 13.72
CA LYS A 160 8.48 -1.24 14.20
C LYS A 160 8.17 -1.09 15.68
N THR A 161 9.15 -0.69 16.49
CA THR A 161 8.99 -0.47 17.94
C THR A 161 7.95 0.62 18.25
N PHE A 162 7.82 1.64 17.41
CA PHE A 162 6.89 2.75 17.65
C PHE A 162 5.54 2.58 16.97
N GLN A 163 5.48 1.81 15.88
CA GLN A 163 4.25 1.63 15.13
C GLN A 163 4.12 0.19 14.65
N PRO A 164 3.67 -0.75 15.51
CA PRO A 164 3.33 -2.09 15.08
C PRO A 164 2.21 -2.05 14.04
N VAL A 165 2.38 -2.79 12.95
CA VAL A 165 1.37 -2.94 11.88
C VAL A 165 1.34 -4.37 11.39
N LYS A 166 0.21 -4.78 10.79
CA LYS A 166 -0.01 -6.15 10.33
C LYS A 166 0.55 -6.43 8.94
N TYR A 167 0.58 -5.43 8.06
CA TYR A 167 0.91 -5.61 6.64
C TYR A 167 2.19 -4.85 6.23
N GLY A 168 3.08 -4.57 7.20
CA GLY A 168 4.36 -3.94 6.95
C GLY A 168 5.42 -4.91 6.43
N GLY A 169 6.62 -4.38 6.19
CA GLY A 169 7.74 -5.20 5.75
C GLY A 169 8.92 -4.41 5.22
N VAL A 170 9.91 -5.15 4.71
CA VAL A 170 11.13 -4.62 4.07
C VAL A 170 11.34 -5.30 2.74
N VAL A 171 11.59 -4.55 1.68
CA VAL A 171 12.19 -5.07 0.45
C VAL A 171 13.61 -4.53 0.36
N HIS A 172 14.58 -5.41 0.21
CA HIS A 172 15.97 -5.04 -0.01
C HIS A 172 16.50 -5.90 -1.15
N PHE A 173 16.24 -5.44 -2.38
CA PHE A 173 16.73 -6.06 -3.61
C PHE A 173 17.86 -5.24 -4.21
N SER A 174 18.62 -5.85 -5.10
CA SER A 174 19.66 -5.18 -5.88
C SER A 174 19.10 -4.23 -6.94
N GLU A 175 17.80 -4.35 -7.26
CA GLU A 175 17.06 -3.52 -8.20
C GLU A 175 16.15 -2.51 -7.48
N GLY A 176 16.23 -1.23 -7.87
CA GLY A 176 15.42 -0.16 -7.31
C GLY A 176 15.83 0.27 -5.89
N PRO A 177 15.00 1.08 -5.20
CA PRO A 177 15.26 1.49 -3.82
C PRO A 177 14.98 0.35 -2.84
N ALA A 178 15.61 0.40 -1.68
CA ALA A 178 15.14 -0.40 -0.54
C ALA A 178 13.83 0.19 -0.02
N ILE A 179 12.88 -0.68 0.35
CA ILE A 179 11.53 -0.27 0.77
C ILE A 179 11.35 -0.65 2.23
N ILE A 180 10.87 0.28 3.05
CA ILE A 180 10.38 0.01 4.40
C ILE A 180 8.92 0.44 4.46
N SER A 181 8.02 -0.53 4.58
CA SER A 181 6.58 -0.26 4.71
C SER A 181 6.11 -0.48 6.14
N ARG A 182 5.37 0.48 6.69
CA ARG A 182 4.57 0.33 7.91
C ARG A 182 3.07 0.45 7.57
N SER A 183 2.66 -0.22 6.49
CA SER A 183 1.27 -0.23 6.06
C SER A 183 0.36 -1.00 7.02
N PRO A 184 -0.77 -0.40 7.45
CA PRO A 184 -1.80 -1.09 8.21
C PRO A 184 -2.89 -1.71 7.31
N GLU A 185 -2.86 -1.50 5.99
CA GLU A 185 -3.98 -1.80 5.10
C GLU A 185 -3.70 -3.00 4.18
N LEU A 186 -4.62 -3.97 4.19
CA LEU A 186 -4.65 -5.08 3.26
C LEU A 186 -5.24 -4.60 1.93
N PHE A 187 -4.50 -4.77 0.84
CA PHE A 187 -5.04 -4.56 -0.49
C PHE A 187 -5.95 -5.73 -0.88
N PHE A 188 -5.40 -6.94 -0.95
CA PHE A 188 -6.19 -8.16 -1.11
C PHE A 188 -5.42 -9.39 -0.62
N LYS A 189 -6.17 -10.43 -0.25
CA LYS A 189 -5.65 -11.76 0.07
C LYS A 189 -6.45 -12.82 -0.68
N VAL A 190 -5.78 -13.86 -1.16
CA VAL A 190 -6.38 -15.03 -1.80
C VAL A 190 -5.91 -16.27 -1.07
N ASP A 191 -6.84 -17.14 -0.68
CA ASP A 191 -6.51 -18.45 -0.11
C ASP A 191 -6.37 -19.54 -1.18
N ASN A 192 -5.92 -20.74 -0.77
CA ASN A 192 -5.71 -21.86 -1.70
C ASN A 192 -7.02 -22.39 -2.31
N ASP A 193 -8.18 -22.05 -1.74
CA ASP A 193 -9.47 -22.41 -2.31
C ASP A 193 -9.90 -21.39 -3.37
N GLY A 194 -9.19 -20.27 -3.54
CA GLY A 194 -9.56 -19.19 -4.46
C GLY A 194 -10.62 -18.26 -3.89
N ASN A 195 -10.74 -18.16 -2.56
CA ASN A 195 -11.52 -17.09 -1.93
C ASN A 195 -10.65 -15.84 -1.83
N ILE A 196 -11.15 -14.73 -2.37
CA ILE A 196 -10.50 -13.42 -2.29
C ILE A 196 -11.17 -12.58 -1.20
N SER A 197 -10.37 -11.84 -0.43
CA SER A 197 -10.85 -10.82 0.50
C SER A 197 -10.05 -9.53 0.44
N THR A 198 -10.71 -8.43 0.79
CA THR A 198 -10.09 -7.13 1.03
C THR A 198 -10.74 -6.48 2.24
N ARG A 199 -9.98 -5.67 2.98
CA ARG A 199 -10.40 -5.09 4.26
C ARG A 199 -10.14 -3.58 4.28
N PRO A 200 -10.94 -2.77 3.56
CA PRO A 200 -10.80 -1.32 3.57
C PRO A 200 -10.96 -0.76 4.99
N MET A 201 -10.14 0.24 5.30
CA MET A 201 -10.15 0.91 6.58
C MET A 201 -10.39 2.41 6.38
N LYS A 202 -11.55 2.90 6.82
CA LYS A 202 -11.90 4.33 6.81
C LYS A 202 -12.67 4.70 8.06
N GLY A 203 -12.23 5.78 8.70
CA GLY A 203 -12.68 6.23 10.01
C GLY A 203 -11.77 5.76 11.14
N THR A 204 -11.04 6.70 11.74
CA THR A 204 -10.06 6.44 12.79
C THR A 204 -10.29 7.41 13.95
N LEU A 205 -10.29 6.91 15.18
CA LEU A 205 -10.35 7.74 16.39
C LEU A 205 -9.22 7.37 17.36
N PRO A 206 -8.72 8.32 18.17
CA PRO A 206 -7.89 7.97 19.31
C PRO A 206 -8.68 7.08 20.29
N ARG A 207 -7.96 6.27 21.08
CA ARG A 207 -8.56 5.51 22.17
C ARG A 207 -9.16 6.44 23.23
N GLY A 208 -10.22 5.97 23.87
CA GLY A 208 -10.78 6.64 25.05
C GLY A 208 -9.80 6.61 26.23
N LYS A 209 -9.94 7.54 27.18
CA LYS A 209 -9.09 7.59 28.38
C LYS A 209 -9.39 6.44 29.36
N ASN A 210 -10.52 5.77 29.17
CA ASN A 210 -10.96 4.62 29.96
C ASN A 210 -11.89 3.73 29.10
N ALA A 211 -12.17 2.52 29.58
CA ALA A 211 -12.97 1.53 28.84
C ALA A 211 -14.39 2.03 28.48
N GLN A 212 -15.02 2.82 29.35
CA GLN A 212 -16.38 3.33 29.10
C GLN A 212 -16.39 4.38 27.98
N GLU A 213 -15.41 5.28 27.98
CA GLU A 213 -15.23 6.26 26.90
C GLU A 213 -14.87 5.56 25.59
N ASP A 214 -14.00 4.54 25.63
CA ASP A 214 -13.60 3.77 24.46
C ASP A 214 -14.81 3.06 23.81
N GLU A 215 -15.69 2.44 24.59
CA GLU A 215 -16.92 1.82 24.09
C GLU A 215 -17.91 2.86 23.53
N ASN A 216 -17.98 4.05 24.13
CA ASN A 216 -18.81 5.14 23.59
C ASN A 216 -18.26 5.64 22.25
N LEU A 217 -16.93 5.79 22.12
CA LEU A 217 -16.28 6.18 20.88
C LEU A 217 -16.45 5.12 19.78
N LYS A 218 -16.38 3.82 20.11
CA LYS A 218 -16.68 2.74 19.15
C LYS A 218 -18.10 2.84 18.62
N LYS A 219 -19.08 3.01 19.52
CA LYS A 219 -20.49 3.17 19.14
C LYS A 219 -20.73 4.43 18.33
N TRP A 220 -20.06 5.53 18.67
CA TRP A 220 -20.15 6.76 17.91
C TRP A 220 -19.59 6.54 16.50
N LEU A 221 -18.37 6.00 16.39
CA LEU A 221 -17.71 5.79 15.10
C LEU A 221 -18.52 4.86 14.20
N SER A 222 -19.04 3.75 14.73
CA SER A 222 -19.85 2.80 13.96
C SER A 222 -21.19 3.37 13.47
N ASN A 223 -21.68 4.46 14.08
CA ASN A 223 -22.93 5.10 13.71
C ASN A 223 -22.77 6.46 13.03
N ASP A 224 -21.56 7.01 12.96
CA ASP A 224 -21.31 8.31 12.38
C ASP A 224 -21.62 8.31 10.87
N PRO A 225 -22.58 9.15 10.40
CA PRO A 225 -23.02 9.12 9.01
C PRO A 225 -21.91 9.42 8.00
N LYS A 226 -20.97 10.32 8.35
CA LYS A 226 -19.86 10.70 7.46
C LYS A 226 -18.89 9.53 7.29
N ASN A 227 -18.40 8.97 8.39
CA ASN A 227 -17.47 7.83 8.36
C ASN A 227 -18.07 6.61 7.67
N ARG A 228 -19.36 6.32 7.90
CA ARG A 228 -20.07 5.23 7.20
C ARG A 228 -20.19 5.48 5.70
N ALA A 229 -20.51 6.71 5.29
CA ALA A 229 -20.61 7.06 3.88
C ALA A 229 -19.27 6.89 3.16
N GLU A 230 -18.18 7.40 3.75
CA GLU A 230 -16.84 7.23 3.20
C GLU A 230 -16.43 5.76 3.13
N ASN A 231 -16.66 5.00 4.20
CA ASN A 231 -16.32 3.57 4.22
C ASN A 231 -17.13 2.78 3.18
N LEU A 232 -18.44 3.04 3.07
CA LEU A 232 -19.32 2.40 2.10
C LEU A 232 -18.89 2.69 0.67
N MET A 233 -18.49 3.92 0.37
CA MET A 233 -17.98 4.31 -0.94
C MET A 233 -16.74 3.48 -1.32
N ILE A 234 -15.80 3.28 -0.40
CA ILE A 234 -14.63 2.43 -0.64
C ILE A 234 -15.03 0.96 -0.79
N VAL A 235 -15.96 0.47 0.03
CA VAL A 235 -16.51 -0.89 -0.10
C VAL A 235 -17.10 -1.12 -1.48
N ASP A 236 -17.90 -0.18 -1.99
CA ASP A 236 -18.51 -0.31 -3.32
C ASP A 236 -17.49 -0.28 -4.46
N LEU A 237 -16.46 0.56 -4.33
CA LEU A 237 -15.33 0.57 -5.28
C LEU A 237 -14.62 -0.79 -5.32
N LEU A 238 -14.31 -1.35 -4.15
CA LEU A 238 -13.61 -2.64 -4.05
C LEU A 238 -14.50 -3.81 -4.46
N ARG A 239 -15.81 -3.75 -4.20
CA ARG A 239 -16.79 -4.73 -4.71
C ARG A 239 -16.81 -4.72 -6.23
N ASN A 240 -16.81 -3.55 -6.86
CA ASN A 240 -16.75 -3.43 -8.31
C ASN A 240 -15.46 -4.04 -8.87
N ASP A 241 -14.32 -3.76 -8.24
CA ASP A 241 -13.02 -4.31 -8.66
C ASP A 241 -12.96 -5.84 -8.56
N ILE A 242 -13.36 -6.40 -7.42
CA ILE A 242 -13.39 -7.83 -7.20
C ILE A 242 -14.42 -8.53 -8.10
N SER A 243 -15.56 -7.89 -8.40
CA SER A 243 -16.62 -8.50 -9.21
C SER A 243 -16.18 -8.89 -10.62
N ARG A 244 -15.22 -8.16 -11.20
CA ARG A 244 -14.70 -8.41 -12.56
C ARG A 244 -14.01 -9.78 -12.70
N ILE A 245 -13.49 -10.30 -11.60
CA ILE A 245 -12.70 -11.54 -11.54
C ILE A 245 -13.35 -12.61 -10.63
N SER A 246 -14.63 -12.44 -10.29
CA SER A 246 -15.33 -13.32 -9.35
C SER A 246 -16.46 -14.09 -10.01
N LYS A 247 -16.77 -15.28 -9.47
CA LYS A 247 -17.96 -16.06 -9.84
C LYS A 247 -19.21 -15.22 -9.56
N VAL A 248 -20.14 -15.23 -10.51
CA VAL A 248 -21.40 -14.48 -10.43
C VAL A 248 -22.12 -14.80 -9.12
N GLY A 249 -22.54 -13.76 -8.40
CA GLY A 249 -23.27 -13.88 -7.12
C GLY A 249 -22.41 -14.22 -5.90
N SER A 250 -21.09 -14.39 -6.04
CA SER A 250 -20.22 -14.72 -4.89
C SER A 250 -19.75 -13.50 -4.09
N VAL A 251 -19.80 -12.30 -4.68
CA VAL A 251 -19.36 -11.05 -4.01
C VAL A 251 -20.33 -10.68 -2.90
N HIS A 252 -19.84 -10.61 -1.66
CA HIS A 252 -20.62 -10.24 -0.49
C HIS A 252 -19.77 -9.47 0.53
N VAL A 253 -20.43 -8.85 1.51
CA VAL A 253 -19.80 -8.01 2.54
C VAL A 253 -20.15 -8.58 3.91
N PRO A 254 -19.40 -9.56 4.44
CA PRO A 254 -19.74 -10.22 5.71
C PRO A 254 -19.61 -9.29 6.93
N GLU A 255 -18.73 -8.29 6.86
CA GLU A 255 -18.51 -7.30 7.92
C GLU A 255 -18.64 -5.90 7.30
N LEU A 256 -19.51 -5.05 7.87
CA LEU A 256 -19.74 -3.70 7.38
C LEU A 256 -19.80 -2.72 8.56
N PHE A 257 -18.92 -1.71 8.56
CA PHE A 257 -18.77 -0.70 9.62
C PHE A 257 -18.37 -1.28 10.98
N THR A 258 -17.62 -2.39 10.99
CA THR A 258 -17.08 -2.99 12.21
C THR A 258 -15.99 -2.11 12.78
N VAL A 259 -16.03 -1.77 14.08
CA VAL A 259 -14.97 -0.99 14.72
C VAL A 259 -14.04 -1.90 15.49
N GLU A 260 -12.79 -1.98 15.02
CA GLU A 260 -11.72 -2.73 15.67
C GLU A 260 -10.94 -1.85 16.65
N THR A 261 -10.42 -2.50 17.68
CA THR A 261 -9.59 -1.84 18.70
C THR A 261 -8.13 -2.18 18.43
N TYR A 262 -7.34 -1.16 18.13
CA TYR A 262 -5.89 -1.24 18.07
C TYR A 262 -5.28 -0.62 19.33
N GLU A 263 -3.97 -0.76 19.51
CA GLU A 263 -3.26 -0.28 20.70
C GLU A 263 -3.54 1.21 20.97
N THR A 264 -3.42 2.05 19.94
CA THR A 264 -3.51 3.51 20.07
C THR A 264 -4.72 4.15 19.40
N VAL A 265 -5.48 3.40 18.62
CA VAL A 265 -6.63 3.91 17.86
C VAL A 265 -7.80 2.91 17.80
N LEU A 266 -9.00 3.43 17.56
CA LEU A 266 -10.15 2.69 17.05
C LEU A 266 -10.22 2.86 15.54
N GLN A 267 -10.50 1.79 14.82
CA GLN A 267 -10.53 1.81 13.35
C GLN A 267 -11.81 1.16 12.85
N MET A 268 -12.58 1.88 12.04
CA MET A 268 -13.68 1.29 11.29
C MET A 268 -13.13 0.54 10.07
N VAL A 269 -13.56 -0.71 9.94
CA VAL A 269 -13.21 -1.65 8.88
C VAL A 269 -14.48 -2.28 8.30
N SER A 270 -14.39 -2.63 7.03
CA SER A 270 -15.37 -3.48 6.36
C SER A 270 -14.62 -4.56 5.63
N GLU A 271 -15.26 -5.70 5.36
CA GLU A 271 -14.65 -6.81 4.63
C GLU A 271 -15.49 -7.14 3.41
N VAL A 272 -14.85 -7.21 2.25
CA VAL A 272 -15.47 -7.70 1.02
C VAL A 272 -14.85 -9.05 0.69
N ARG A 273 -15.70 -10.04 0.41
CA ARG A 273 -15.28 -11.40 0.03
C ARG A 273 -15.94 -11.85 -1.26
N ALA A 274 -15.23 -12.67 -2.03
CA ALA A 274 -15.79 -13.32 -3.21
C ALA A 274 -15.06 -14.64 -3.53
N LYS A 275 -15.64 -15.41 -4.47
CA LYS A 275 -14.97 -16.57 -5.05
C LYS A 275 -14.41 -16.19 -6.41
N LEU A 276 -13.12 -16.35 -6.62
CA LEU A 276 -12.48 -16.07 -7.90
C LEU A 276 -12.99 -16.99 -9.00
N LEU A 277 -12.93 -16.51 -10.24
CA LEU A 277 -13.05 -17.36 -11.43
C LEU A 277 -11.91 -18.39 -11.45
N ASP A 278 -12.17 -19.53 -12.07
CA ASP A 278 -11.17 -20.57 -12.21
C ASP A 278 -10.12 -20.14 -13.26
N GLN A 279 -8.85 -20.57 -13.08
CA GLN A 279 -7.75 -20.36 -14.03
C GLN A 279 -7.36 -18.89 -14.31
N LEU A 280 -7.56 -17.98 -13.35
CA LEU A 280 -7.02 -16.63 -13.44
C LEU A 280 -5.49 -16.64 -13.33
N SER A 281 -4.83 -15.90 -14.23
CA SER A 281 -3.39 -15.63 -14.13
C SER A 281 -3.09 -14.48 -13.17
N ILE A 282 -1.82 -14.35 -12.77
CA ILE A 282 -1.32 -13.17 -12.03
C ILE A 282 -1.64 -11.89 -12.79
N LYS A 283 -1.50 -11.90 -14.12
CA LYS A 283 -1.84 -10.74 -14.96
C LYS A 283 -3.31 -10.36 -14.82
N ASP A 284 -4.23 -11.32 -14.84
CA ASP A 284 -5.67 -11.04 -14.73
C ASP A 284 -6.01 -10.39 -13.37
N LEU A 285 -5.41 -10.90 -12.29
CA LEU A 285 -5.59 -10.35 -10.94
C LEU A 285 -5.08 -8.92 -10.84
N PHE A 286 -3.85 -8.65 -11.29
CA PHE A 286 -3.27 -7.31 -11.24
C PHE A 286 -4.02 -6.33 -12.14
N THR A 287 -4.37 -6.74 -13.36
CA THR A 287 -5.15 -5.89 -14.30
C THR A 287 -6.51 -5.51 -13.71
N ALA A 288 -7.18 -6.44 -13.02
CA ALA A 288 -8.46 -6.15 -12.41
C ALA A 288 -8.33 -5.30 -11.16
N LEU A 289 -7.38 -5.55 -10.28
CA LEU A 289 -7.36 -4.96 -8.94
C LEU A 289 -6.50 -3.70 -8.85
N PHE A 290 -5.39 -3.63 -9.58
CA PHE A 290 -4.33 -2.63 -9.35
C PHE A 290 -4.56 -1.31 -10.14
N PRO A 291 -4.16 -0.16 -9.60
CA PRO A 291 -3.81 0.11 -8.20
C PRO A 291 -5.06 0.01 -7.31
N CYS A 292 -4.85 -0.08 -6.00
CA CYS A 292 -5.96 -0.19 -5.05
C CYS A 292 -6.91 1.01 -5.19
N GLY A 293 -8.22 0.73 -5.27
CA GLY A 293 -9.23 1.78 -5.39
C GLY A 293 -9.19 2.80 -4.24
N SER A 294 -8.94 2.34 -3.01
CA SER A 294 -8.97 3.16 -1.78
C SER A 294 -7.94 4.28 -1.73
N ILE A 295 -6.88 4.19 -2.55
CA ILE A 295 -5.82 5.19 -2.65
C ILE A 295 -5.74 5.89 -4.01
N THR A 296 -6.71 5.62 -4.88
CA THR A 296 -6.80 6.19 -6.22
C THR A 296 -8.01 7.09 -6.31
N GLY A 297 -9.22 6.52 -6.37
CA GLY A 297 -10.45 7.24 -6.60
C GLY A 297 -11.48 6.44 -7.41
N ALA A 298 -12.69 6.98 -7.54
CA ALA A 298 -13.83 6.32 -8.17
C ALA A 298 -14.61 7.29 -9.08
N PRO A 299 -14.70 7.06 -10.40
CA PRO A 299 -14.12 5.96 -11.17
C PRO A 299 -12.58 5.99 -11.31
N LYS A 300 -11.93 4.81 -11.26
CA LYS A 300 -10.46 4.66 -11.19
C LYS A 300 -9.71 5.33 -12.34
N ILE A 301 -10.10 5.05 -13.59
CA ILE A 301 -9.41 5.58 -14.79
C ILE A 301 -9.44 7.10 -14.79
N ARG A 302 -10.62 7.70 -14.58
CA ARG A 302 -10.78 9.15 -14.57
C ARG A 302 -10.00 9.82 -13.43
N ALA A 303 -10.00 9.19 -12.25
CA ALA A 303 -9.21 9.65 -11.12
C ALA A 303 -7.70 9.63 -11.44
N MET A 304 -7.19 8.58 -12.09
CA MET A 304 -5.77 8.49 -12.49
C MET A 304 -5.37 9.53 -13.54
N GLU A 305 -6.23 9.82 -14.53
CA GLU A 305 -6.00 10.90 -15.50
C GLU A 305 -5.79 12.23 -14.77
N VAL A 306 -6.70 12.58 -13.86
CA VAL A 306 -6.63 13.85 -13.12
C VAL A 306 -5.47 13.87 -12.12
N ILE A 307 -5.18 12.74 -11.46
CA ILE A 307 -3.99 12.61 -10.60
C ILE A 307 -2.72 12.92 -11.41
N ARG A 308 -2.60 12.40 -12.62
CA ARG A 308 -1.43 12.65 -13.47
C ARG A 308 -1.29 14.12 -13.86
N ASP A 309 -2.40 14.81 -14.07
CA ASP A 309 -2.40 16.24 -14.40
C ASP A 309 -1.93 17.10 -13.23
N VAL A 310 -2.27 16.72 -11.99
CA VAL A 310 -2.02 17.56 -10.81
C VAL A 310 -0.81 17.14 -9.96
N GLU A 311 -0.35 15.89 -10.08
CA GLU A 311 0.84 15.37 -9.41
C GLU A 311 2.02 15.29 -10.40
N PRO A 312 2.91 16.30 -10.48
CA PRO A 312 4.02 16.33 -11.43
C PRO A 312 5.04 15.19 -11.26
N GLU A 313 5.23 14.67 -10.06
CA GLU A 313 6.13 13.54 -9.78
C GLU A 313 5.39 12.20 -9.86
N ALA A 314 6.14 11.11 -10.06
CA ALA A 314 5.60 9.76 -9.88
C ALA A 314 5.36 9.48 -8.38
N ARG A 315 4.40 8.61 -8.06
CA ARG A 315 4.24 8.10 -6.68
C ARG A 315 5.25 6.98 -6.38
N ASP A 316 5.79 6.33 -7.41
CA ASP A 316 6.72 5.22 -7.30
C ASP A 316 6.11 4.11 -6.42
N VAL A 317 6.81 3.63 -5.39
CA VAL A 317 6.32 2.57 -4.50
C VAL A 317 5.11 3.03 -3.68
N TYR A 318 4.99 4.32 -3.36
CA TYR A 318 3.87 4.82 -2.57
C TYR A 318 2.55 4.62 -3.32
N CYS A 319 1.50 4.20 -2.61
CA CYS A 319 0.21 3.78 -3.22
C CYS A 319 0.29 2.57 -4.16
N GLY A 320 1.47 1.96 -4.33
CA GLY A 320 1.63 0.65 -4.94
C GLY A 320 1.27 -0.49 -3.97
N SER A 321 1.96 -1.61 -4.10
CA SER A 321 1.75 -2.78 -3.24
C SER A 321 3.02 -3.61 -3.07
N MET A 322 3.18 -4.27 -1.93
CA MET A 322 4.15 -5.34 -1.73
C MET A 322 3.49 -6.57 -1.11
N GLY A 323 4.04 -7.75 -1.39
CA GLY A 323 3.39 -9.00 -1.01
C GLY A 323 4.11 -10.24 -1.51
N TRP A 324 3.40 -11.37 -1.41
CA TRP A 324 3.89 -12.70 -1.80
C TRP A 324 2.82 -13.50 -2.55
N ILE A 325 3.27 -14.45 -3.36
CA ILE A 325 2.46 -15.42 -4.11
C ILE A 325 3.06 -16.81 -3.89
N SER A 326 2.24 -17.77 -3.47
CA SER A 326 2.64 -19.16 -3.30
C SER A 326 2.55 -19.94 -4.62
N PRO A 327 3.26 -21.07 -4.75
CA PRO A 327 3.12 -21.95 -5.89
C PRO A 327 1.68 -22.45 -6.10
N GLN A 328 0.93 -22.61 -5.00
CA GLN A 328 -0.47 -23.06 -5.00
C GLN A 328 -1.47 -21.96 -5.36
N GLY A 329 -1.02 -20.70 -5.48
CA GLY A 329 -1.84 -19.57 -5.91
C GLY A 329 -2.42 -18.72 -4.77
N SER A 330 -2.27 -19.11 -3.50
CA SER A 330 -2.54 -18.19 -2.40
C SER A 330 -1.57 -17.01 -2.43
N MET A 331 -2.05 -15.83 -2.04
CA MET A 331 -1.25 -14.60 -2.08
C MET A 331 -1.79 -13.57 -1.11
N SER A 332 -0.94 -12.64 -0.69
CA SER A 332 -1.34 -11.50 0.14
C SER A 332 -0.55 -10.27 -0.28
N PHE A 333 -1.27 -9.15 -0.42
CA PHE A 333 -0.74 -7.88 -0.89
C PHE A 333 -1.26 -6.76 0.00
N ASN A 334 -0.36 -5.85 0.41
CA ASN A 334 -0.72 -4.65 1.16
C ASN A 334 -1.01 -3.47 0.21
N VAL A 335 -1.44 -2.35 0.77
CA VAL A 335 -1.33 -1.05 0.08
C VAL A 335 -0.06 -0.36 0.59
N CYS A 336 0.86 0.06 -0.29
CA CYS A 336 2.11 0.73 0.10
C CYS A 336 1.87 2.19 0.56
N ILE A 337 1.19 2.35 1.69
CA ILE A 337 1.08 3.60 2.45
C ILE A 337 1.99 3.54 3.68
N ARG A 338 2.33 4.70 4.24
CA ARG A 338 3.33 4.79 5.34
C ARG A 338 4.61 4.04 4.98
N THR A 339 5.14 4.32 3.78
CA THR A 339 6.22 3.56 3.15
C THR A 339 7.37 4.50 2.79
N LEU A 340 8.60 4.11 3.14
CA LEU A 340 9.84 4.81 2.83
C LEU A 340 10.55 4.08 1.68
N SER A 341 11.03 4.85 0.71
CA SER A 341 11.98 4.41 -0.32
C SER A 341 13.37 4.97 0.01
N LEU A 342 14.31 4.09 0.29
CA LEU A 342 15.69 4.40 0.68
C LEU A 342 16.62 4.18 -0.51
N PHE A 343 17.39 5.20 -0.83
CA PHE A 343 18.38 5.19 -1.92
C PHE A 343 19.80 5.01 -1.39
N GLN A 344 20.69 4.50 -2.23
CA GLN A 344 22.07 4.17 -1.85
C GLN A 344 22.90 5.39 -1.38
N ASP A 345 22.53 6.59 -1.81
CA ASP A 345 23.15 7.86 -1.42
C ASP A 345 22.59 8.44 -0.08
N GLY A 346 21.80 7.64 0.63
CA GLY A 346 21.16 7.99 1.89
C GLY A 346 19.94 8.91 1.74
N ASN A 347 19.52 9.26 0.51
CA ASN A 347 18.23 9.93 0.31
C ASN A 347 17.07 8.99 0.67
N VAL A 348 16.03 9.59 1.24
CA VAL A 348 14.75 8.92 1.50
C VAL A 348 13.64 9.71 0.83
N ARG A 349 12.80 8.99 0.09
CA ARG A 349 11.52 9.50 -0.42
C ARG A 349 10.36 8.79 0.26
N LEU A 350 9.31 9.54 0.50
CA LEU A 350 8.01 9.08 0.94
C LEU A 350 6.99 10.07 0.44
N ASN A 351 5.74 9.64 0.28
CA ASN A 351 4.66 10.55 -0.03
C ASN A 351 3.61 10.50 1.09
N VAL A 352 2.81 11.56 1.14
CA VAL A 352 1.64 11.65 2.00
C VAL A 352 0.47 12.20 1.21
N GLY A 353 -0.74 11.92 1.66
CA GLY A 353 -1.95 12.39 1.01
C GLY A 353 -3.22 11.95 1.69
N GLY A 354 -4.33 12.34 1.09
CA GLY A 354 -5.69 12.14 1.60
C GLY A 354 -6.67 11.93 0.46
N GLY A 355 -7.82 11.34 0.79
CA GLY A 355 -8.91 11.19 -0.16
C GLY A 355 -9.75 12.45 -0.14
N ILE A 356 -9.82 13.15 -1.26
CA ILE A 356 -10.59 14.38 -1.43
C ILE A 356 -12.02 14.03 -1.80
N VAL A 357 -12.96 14.54 -1.01
CA VAL A 357 -14.40 14.43 -1.23
C VAL A 357 -15.01 15.83 -1.32
N HIS A 358 -16.31 15.91 -1.63
CA HIS A 358 -16.98 17.18 -1.93
C HIS A 358 -16.99 18.19 -0.76
N ASP A 359 -16.84 17.73 0.49
CA ASP A 359 -16.82 18.55 1.71
C ASP A 359 -15.41 18.73 2.30
N SER A 360 -14.36 18.25 1.61
CA SER A 360 -12.96 18.46 2.00
C SER A 360 -12.59 19.95 1.89
N THR A 361 -11.57 20.37 2.66
CA THR A 361 -10.92 21.68 2.50
C THR A 361 -9.42 21.51 2.34
N ALA A 362 -8.77 22.33 1.50
CA ALA A 362 -7.34 22.21 1.21
C ALA A 362 -6.49 22.17 2.49
N ARG A 363 -6.77 23.07 3.42
CA ARG A 363 -6.06 23.18 4.69
C ARG A 363 -6.19 21.92 5.55
N THR A 364 -7.40 21.42 5.77
CA THR A 364 -7.61 20.25 6.63
C THR A 364 -6.98 18.99 6.04
N GLU A 365 -7.04 18.83 4.71
CA GLU A 365 -6.46 17.68 4.02
C GLU A 365 -4.93 17.74 4.01
N TYR A 366 -4.36 18.94 3.84
CA TYR A 366 -2.91 19.15 3.94
C TYR A 366 -2.40 18.85 5.37
N GLU A 367 -3.09 19.36 6.40
CA GLU A 367 -2.76 19.07 7.81
C GLU A 367 -2.87 17.55 8.11
N GLU A 368 -3.91 16.88 7.62
CA GLU A 368 -4.08 15.42 7.76
C GLU A 368 -2.96 14.64 7.07
N ALA A 369 -2.58 15.01 5.85
CA ALA A 369 -1.48 14.39 5.11
C ALA A 369 -0.16 14.48 5.92
N LEU A 370 0.16 15.63 6.49
CA LEU A 370 1.33 15.81 7.35
C LEU A 370 1.26 14.97 8.64
N TRP A 371 0.07 14.73 9.20
CA TRP A 371 -0.08 13.82 10.34
C TRP A 371 0.22 12.38 9.97
N LYS A 372 -0.17 11.95 8.76
CA LYS A 372 0.15 10.60 8.26
C LYS A 372 1.64 10.38 8.10
N ALA A 373 2.46 11.43 7.95
CA ALA A 373 3.94 11.33 7.92
C ALA A 373 4.56 10.95 9.27
N ARG A 374 3.82 11.06 10.39
CA ARG A 374 4.39 10.91 11.75
C ARG A 374 4.93 9.52 12.04
N TYR A 375 4.54 8.49 11.28
CA TYR A 375 5.14 7.16 11.37
C TYR A 375 6.66 7.19 11.17
N ALA A 376 7.16 8.15 10.39
CA ALA A 376 8.57 8.33 10.08
C ALA A 376 9.27 9.32 11.04
N LYS A 377 8.63 9.73 12.15
CA LYS A 377 9.27 10.54 13.19
C LYS A 377 9.84 9.62 14.27
N LEU A 378 11.15 9.41 14.21
CA LEU A 378 11.87 8.72 15.28
C LEU A 378 12.08 9.67 16.48
N PRO A 379 11.92 9.22 17.72
CA PRO A 379 12.36 10.00 18.88
C PRO A 379 13.87 10.25 18.76
N GLN A 380 14.31 11.48 19.02
CA GLN A 380 15.73 11.77 19.15
C GLN A 380 16.29 10.97 20.34
N GLN A 381 17.48 10.39 20.17
CA GLN A 381 18.20 9.80 21.32
C GLN A 381 18.52 10.95 22.28
N ILE A 382 18.10 10.80 23.54
CA ILE A 382 18.34 11.76 24.63
C ILE A 382 19.80 11.70 25.05
#